data_AF-A0A0D2NJ72-F1
#
_entry.id   AF-A0A0D2NJ72-F1
#
_cell.length_a   1.000
_cell.length_b   1.000
_cell.length_c   1.000
_cell.angle_alpha   90.00
_cell.angle_beta   90.00
_cell.angle_gamma   90.00
#
_symmetry.space_group_name_H-M   'P 1'
#
loop_
_entity.id
_entity.type
_entity.pdbx_description
1 polymer ?
#
loop_
_entity_poly.entity_id
_entity_poly.type
_entity_poly.pdbx_seq_one_letter_code
_entity_poly.pdbx_strand_id
1 'polypeptide(L)'
;MGFWIVSSTLLIFDYLCTLSTEVDYVWKSSRARSIGILLFYLNRYLPFLDIVLVLPIRFFDISYKSIALLIPISVWSGVIGMLISQVIIYLRTFAIWNRDRYVCIILATLLVVVLSSSLVTLVLQTTQGLVNQLSGYANVSLKMLVLYSSIFAGEIVVVTLTMIKACQQGSHSSTVWVGQLYKNGIAFCLCMLTCSSVNILLLLSAPDPLKLMFMSFQRNLHSILCNRVIFLILSNTQPQSIEHAGLESRNSASRGGEQDFTMAVFTTVMDDALSTNSHRSADDASWAQKEWIK
;
A
#
# COMPACT_ATOMS: atom_id res chain seq x y z
N MET A 1 21.73 -7.43 -11.27
CA MET A 1 22.02 -6.09 -10.72
C MET A 1 21.27 -4.97 -11.41
N GLY A 2 21.21 -4.91 -12.75
CA GLY A 2 20.59 -3.80 -13.50
C GLY A 2 19.19 -3.38 -13.04
N PHE A 3 18.26 -4.32 -12.91
CA PHE A 3 16.88 -4.02 -12.46
C PHE A 3 16.81 -3.33 -11.10
N TRP A 4 17.65 -3.74 -10.14
CA TRP A 4 17.67 -3.11 -8.81
C TRP A 4 18.19 -1.68 -8.88
N ILE A 5 19.26 -1.44 -9.65
CA ILE A 5 19.82 -0.09 -9.83
C ILE A 5 18.78 0.81 -10.49
N VAL A 6 18.18 0.38 -11.59
CA VAL A 6 17.13 1.14 -12.29
C VAL A 6 15.96 1.46 -11.36
N SER A 7 15.50 0.46 -10.60
CA SER A 7 14.41 0.63 -9.63
C SER A 7 14.75 1.66 -8.55
N SER A 8 15.95 1.60 -7.98
CA SER A 8 16.42 2.51 -6.93
C SER A 8 16.62 3.92 -7.47
N THR A 9 17.20 4.07 -8.67
CA THR A 9 17.36 5.37 -9.33
C THR A 9 16.01 6.01 -9.62
N LEU A 10 15.04 5.23 -10.12
CA LEU A 10 13.70 5.72 -10.41
C LEU A 10 12.99 6.19 -9.13
N LEU A 11 13.13 5.46 -8.03
CA LEU A 11 12.62 5.88 -6.72
C LEU A 11 13.24 7.20 -6.23
N ILE A 12 14.57 7.31 -6.28
CA ILE A 12 15.27 8.53 -5.85
C ILE A 12 14.87 9.72 -6.73
N PHE A 13 14.79 9.50 -8.05
CA PHE A 13 14.36 10.51 -9.00
C PHE A 13 12.93 11.00 -8.71
N ASP A 14 12.00 10.06 -8.50
CA ASP A 14 10.61 10.37 -8.15
C ASP A 14 10.52 11.16 -6.83
N TYR A 15 11.32 10.78 -5.83
CA TYR A 15 11.39 11.48 -4.56
C TYR A 15 11.84 12.94 -4.74
N LEU A 16 12.92 13.18 -5.48
CA LEU A 16 13.43 14.53 -5.73
C LEU A 16 12.40 15.40 -6.48
N CYS A 17 11.72 14.84 -7.47
CA CYS A 17 10.68 15.55 -8.22
C CYS A 17 9.44 15.90 -7.37
N THR A 18 9.11 15.08 -6.38
CA THR A 18 7.91 15.23 -5.55
C THR A 18 8.19 15.89 -4.19
N LEU A 19 9.45 16.23 -3.90
CA LEU A 19 9.85 16.80 -2.61
C LEU A 19 9.26 18.20 -2.39
N SER A 20 9.23 19.06 -3.42
CA SER A 20 8.61 20.40 -3.32
C SER A 20 7.15 20.30 -2.91
N THR A 21 6.41 19.44 -3.61
CA THR A 21 5.01 19.09 -3.32
C THR A 21 4.86 18.51 -1.90
N GLU A 22 5.77 17.65 -1.44
CA GLU A 22 5.73 17.13 -0.07
C GLU A 22 5.83 18.24 0.98
N VAL A 23 6.81 19.12 0.84
CA VAL A 23 7.05 20.21 1.79
C VAL A 23 5.84 21.13 1.84
N ASP A 24 5.24 21.43 0.68
CA ASP A 24 4.09 22.32 0.60
C ASP A 24 2.80 21.70 1.14
N TYR A 25 2.51 20.44 0.81
CA TYR A 25 1.22 19.83 1.12
C TYR A 25 1.21 18.96 2.40
N VAL A 26 2.35 18.36 2.76
CA VAL A 26 2.42 17.42 3.89
C VAL A 26 3.05 18.08 5.11
N TRP A 27 4.15 18.83 4.94
CA TRP A 27 4.90 19.37 6.08
C TRP A 27 4.27 20.64 6.65
N LYS A 28 3.70 21.50 5.80
CA LYS A 28 2.99 22.72 6.23
C LYS A 28 1.56 22.46 6.73
N SER A 29 1.04 21.24 6.54
CA SER A 29 -0.33 20.91 6.91
C SER A 29 -0.47 20.62 8.41
N SER A 30 -1.35 21.35 9.08
CA SER A 30 -1.71 21.15 10.50
C SER A 30 -2.28 19.75 10.81
N ARG A 31 -2.62 18.96 9.77
CA ARG A 31 -3.16 17.59 9.87
C ARG A 31 -2.12 16.50 10.10
N ALA A 32 -0.87 16.84 10.41
CA ALA A 32 0.28 15.93 10.55
C ALA A 32 0.09 14.68 11.45
N ARG A 33 -0.95 14.61 12.29
CA ARG A 33 -1.26 13.45 13.14
C ARG A 33 -2.24 12.44 12.54
N SER A 34 -2.72 12.66 11.31
CA SER A 34 -3.59 11.72 10.62
C SER A 34 -2.87 10.41 10.29
N ILE A 35 -3.52 9.28 10.55
CA ILE A 35 -3.03 7.94 10.21
C ILE A 35 -2.75 7.77 8.70
N GLY A 36 -3.46 8.50 7.83
CA GLY A 36 -3.21 8.49 6.39
C GLY A 36 -1.85 9.11 6.03
N ILE A 37 -1.41 10.12 6.80
CA ILE A 37 -0.08 10.72 6.65
C ILE A 37 1.00 9.79 7.22
N LEU A 38 0.71 9.04 8.29
CA LEU A 38 1.61 7.99 8.77
C LEU A 38 1.81 6.90 7.71
N LEU A 39 0.73 6.38 7.13
CA LEU A 39 0.78 5.40 6.04
C LEU A 39 1.57 5.94 4.83
N PHE A 40 1.37 7.22 4.49
CA PHE A 40 2.15 7.89 3.45
C PHE A 40 3.64 7.89 3.76
N TYR A 41 4.04 8.31 4.98
CA TYR A 41 5.45 8.32 5.36
C TYR A 41 6.06 6.92 5.37
N LEU A 42 5.34 5.93 5.91
CA LEU A 42 5.82 4.56 5.89
C LEU A 42 5.98 4.05 4.46
N ASN A 43 4.96 4.21 3.62
CA ASN A 43 5.01 3.79 2.21
C ASN A 43 6.17 4.45 1.46
N ARG A 44 6.46 5.72 1.75
CA ARG A 44 7.47 6.49 1.04
C ARG A 44 8.90 6.23 1.52
N TYR A 45 9.10 6.05 2.82
CA TYR A 45 10.44 5.93 3.40
C TYR A 45 10.93 4.48 3.53
N LEU A 46 10.04 3.48 3.62
CA LEU A 46 10.43 2.06 3.69
C LEU A 46 11.28 1.58 2.49
N PRO A 47 10.97 1.95 1.23
CA PRO A 47 11.81 1.57 0.09
C PRO A 47 13.26 2.08 0.19
N PHE A 48 13.51 3.20 0.86
CA PHE A 48 14.88 3.67 1.11
C PHE A 48 15.60 2.79 2.13
N LEU A 49 14.90 2.31 3.15
CA LEU A 49 15.43 1.32 4.08
C LEU A 49 15.79 0.02 3.33
N ASP A 50 14.93 -0.44 2.41
CA ASP A 50 15.20 -1.61 1.57
C ASP A 50 16.48 -1.42 0.73
N ILE A 51 16.70 -0.22 0.18
CA ILE A 51 17.93 0.10 -0.56
C ILE A 51 19.15 -0.04 0.34
N VAL A 52 19.12 0.57 1.54
CA VAL A 52 20.24 0.54 2.48
C VAL A 52 20.56 -0.88 2.95
N LEU A 53 19.53 -1.72 3.17
CA LEU A 53 19.70 -3.10 3.59
C LEU A 53 20.28 -4.00 2.49
N VAL A 54 19.88 -3.78 1.24
CA VAL A 54 20.28 -4.62 0.10
C VAL A 54 21.62 -4.20 -0.51
N LEU A 55 21.97 -2.91 -0.44
CA LEU A 55 23.22 -2.37 -0.99
C LEU A 55 24.47 -3.15 -0.55
N PRO A 56 24.71 -3.41 0.76
CA PRO A 56 25.90 -4.15 1.17
C PRO A 56 25.89 -5.61 0.75
N ILE A 57 24.72 -6.24 0.61
CA ILE A 57 24.59 -7.61 0.11
C ILE A 57 24.99 -7.69 -1.37
N ARG A 58 24.82 -6.60 -2.13
CA ARG A 58 25.05 -6.58 -3.57
C ARG A 58 26.43 -6.10 -3.97
N PHE A 59 26.98 -5.10 -3.28
CA PHE A 59 28.18 -4.39 -3.75
C PHE A 59 29.42 -4.55 -2.86
N PHE A 60 29.27 -5.07 -1.64
CA PHE A 60 30.39 -5.25 -0.72
C PHE A 60 30.63 -6.72 -0.42
N ASP A 61 31.90 -7.09 -0.25
CA ASP A 61 32.29 -8.40 0.28
C ASP A 61 32.07 -8.42 1.79
N ILE A 62 30.84 -8.74 2.19
CA ILE A 62 30.44 -8.82 3.60
C ILE A 62 30.51 -10.26 4.12
N SER A 63 30.78 -10.39 5.42
CA SER A 63 30.84 -11.69 6.09
C SER A 63 29.52 -12.45 5.97
N TYR A 64 29.59 -13.78 5.88
CA TYR A 64 28.41 -14.66 5.87
C TYR A 64 27.45 -14.38 7.03
N LYS A 65 27.96 -14.05 8.23
CA LYS A 65 27.14 -13.69 9.39
C LYS A 65 26.29 -12.44 9.14
N SER A 66 26.86 -11.42 8.49
CA SER A 66 26.16 -10.20 8.13
C SER A 66 25.09 -10.45 7.08
N ILE A 67 25.37 -11.30 6.08
CA ILE A 67 24.39 -11.71 5.06
C ILE A 67 23.20 -12.45 5.70
N ALA A 68 23.49 -13.40 6.59
CA ALA A 68 22.47 -14.18 7.29
C ALA A 68 21.53 -13.32 8.16
N LEU A 69 22.00 -12.15 8.61
CA LEU A 69 21.20 -11.19 9.37
C LEU A 69 20.47 -10.18 8.46
N LEU A 70 21.11 -9.69 7.40
CA LEU A 70 20.54 -8.65 6.53
C LEU A 70 19.44 -9.16 5.60
N ILE A 71 19.55 -10.40 5.09
CA ILE A 71 18.52 -11.00 4.21
C ILE A 71 17.16 -11.08 4.91
N PRO A 72 16.99 -11.67 6.10
CA PRO A 72 15.68 -11.74 6.74
C PRO A 72 15.14 -10.34 7.03
N ILE A 73 15.94 -9.41 7.54
CA ILE A 73 15.50 -8.03 7.80
C ILE A 73 14.99 -7.36 6.51
N SER A 74 15.70 -7.53 5.39
CA SER A 74 15.26 -7.04 4.09
C SER A 74 13.96 -7.68 3.61
N VAL A 75 13.76 -8.98 3.83
CA VAL A 75 12.49 -9.66 3.51
C VAL A 75 11.35 -9.14 4.36
N TRP A 76 11.55 -8.95 5.67
CA TRP A 76 10.57 -8.38 6.59
C TRP A 76 10.19 -6.95 6.20
N SER A 77 11.18 -6.08 6.01
CA SER A 77 11.00 -4.69 5.56
C SER A 77 10.24 -4.65 4.23
N GLY A 78 10.67 -5.48 3.28
CA GLY A 78 9.99 -5.70 2.02
C GLY A 78 8.52 -6.05 2.23
N VAL A 79 8.18 -7.17 2.88
CA VAL A 79 6.79 -7.62 3.06
C VAL A 79 5.92 -6.54 3.72
N ILE A 80 6.41 -5.90 4.78
CA ILE A 80 5.71 -4.81 5.47
C ILE A 80 5.40 -3.67 4.49
N GLY A 81 6.39 -3.24 3.70
CA GLY A 81 6.18 -2.22 2.67
C GLY A 81 5.08 -2.58 1.66
N MET A 82 4.91 -3.87 1.34
CA MET A 82 3.85 -4.34 0.42
C MET A 82 2.49 -4.17 1.02
N LEU A 83 2.36 -4.60 2.27
CA LEU A 83 1.10 -4.57 2.96
C LEU A 83 0.61 -3.14 3.10
N ILE A 84 1.52 -2.20 3.40
CA ILE A 84 1.22 -0.77 3.47
C ILE A 84 0.73 -0.25 2.11
N SER A 85 1.44 -0.53 1.01
CA SER A 85 0.98 -0.11 -0.32
C SER A 85 -0.38 -0.73 -0.69
N GLN A 86 -0.60 -1.99 -0.35
CA GLN A 86 -1.87 -2.67 -0.60
C GLN A 86 -3.03 -2.03 0.18
N VAL A 87 -2.82 -1.70 1.46
CA VAL A 87 -3.79 -1.00 2.29
C VAL A 87 -4.14 0.36 1.69
N ILE A 88 -3.17 1.13 1.19
CA ILE A 88 -3.41 2.42 0.54
C ILE A 88 -4.32 2.25 -0.69
N ILE A 89 -4.05 1.25 -1.53
CA ILE A 89 -4.84 0.96 -2.73
C ILE A 89 -6.27 0.52 -2.35
N TYR A 90 -6.43 -0.25 -1.29
CA TYR A 90 -7.75 -0.71 -0.82
C TYR A 90 -8.56 0.44 -0.25
N LEU A 91 -7.97 1.27 0.61
CA LEU A 91 -8.61 2.45 1.18
C LEU A 91 -9.06 3.43 0.09
N ARG A 92 -8.23 3.62 -0.95
CA ARG A 92 -8.61 4.40 -2.12
C ARG A 92 -9.85 3.84 -2.81
N THR A 93 -9.87 2.53 -3.05
CA THR A 93 -11.00 1.85 -3.72
C THR A 93 -12.27 1.96 -2.89
N PHE A 94 -12.15 1.83 -1.57
CA PHE A 94 -13.24 2.00 -0.64
C PHE A 94 -13.81 3.44 -0.68
N ALA A 95 -12.95 4.45 -0.73
CA ALA A 95 -13.38 5.85 -0.84
C ALA A 95 -14.12 6.13 -2.15
N ILE A 96 -13.65 5.58 -3.28
CA ILE A 96 -14.30 5.70 -4.59
C ILE A 96 -15.73 5.13 -4.58
N TRP A 97 -15.99 4.11 -3.76
CA TRP A 97 -17.29 3.48 -3.60
C TRP A 97 -18.18 4.13 -2.55
N ASN A 98 -17.88 5.37 -2.13
CA ASN A 98 -18.65 6.15 -1.18
C ASN A 98 -19.01 5.38 0.11
N ARG A 99 -18.04 4.59 0.61
CA ARG A 99 -18.19 3.73 1.80
C ARG A 99 -19.29 2.66 1.72
N ASP A 100 -19.54 2.12 0.55
CA ASP A 100 -20.45 0.98 0.43
C ASP A 100 -19.99 -0.20 1.32
N ARG A 101 -20.91 -0.69 2.15
CA ARG A 101 -20.62 -1.74 3.15
C ARG A 101 -20.21 -3.07 2.51
N TYR A 102 -20.72 -3.40 1.33
CA TYR A 102 -20.39 -4.64 0.64
C TYR A 102 -18.97 -4.58 0.10
N VAL A 103 -18.58 -3.43 -0.48
CA VAL A 103 -17.20 -3.21 -0.92
C VAL A 103 -16.23 -3.23 0.26
N CYS A 104 -16.62 -2.68 1.42
CA CYS A 104 -15.81 -2.79 2.64
C CYS A 104 -15.53 -4.25 3.01
N ILE A 105 -16.58 -5.09 3.06
CA ILE A 105 -16.46 -6.51 3.41
C ILE A 105 -15.57 -7.25 2.40
N ILE A 106 -15.74 -6.99 1.10
CA ILE A 106 -14.89 -7.58 0.06
C ILE A 106 -13.42 -7.16 0.24
N LEU A 107 -13.13 -5.88 0.47
CA LEU A 107 -11.76 -5.40 0.64
C LEU A 107 -11.14 -5.88 1.95
N ALA A 108 -11.92 -5.94 3.04
CA ALA A 108 -11.46 -6.45 4.33
C ALA A 108 -11.14 -7.95 4.27
N THR A 109 -12.00 -8.74 3.63
CA THR A 109 -11.73 -10.18 3.42
C THR A 109 -10.47 -10.41 2.58
N LEU A 110 -10.29 -9.65 1.50
CA LEU A 110 -9.06 -9.70 0.71
C LEU A 110 -7.83 -9.29 1.51
N LEU A 111 -7.94 -8.28 2.36
CA LEU A 111 -6.86 -7.83 3.23
C LEU A 111 -6.44 -8.93 4.20
N VAL A 112 -7.40 -9.60 4.83
CA VAL A 112 -7.14 -10.75 5.73
C VAL A 112 -6.41 -11.86 4.97
N VAL A 113 -6.88 -12.22 3.77
CA VAL A 113 -6.21 -13.26 2.95
C VAL A 113 -4.76 -12.90 2.64
N VAL A 114 -4.50 -11.66 2.23
CA VAL A 114 -3.14 -11.19 1.91
C VAL A 114 -2.27 -11.15 3.17
N LEU A 115 -2.79 -10.70 4.30
CA LEU A 115 -2.08 -10.67 5.59
C LEU A 115 -1.73 -12.08 6.06
N SER A 116 -2.69 -13.00 6.01
CA SER A 116 -2.46 -14.41 6.38
C SER A 116 -1.41 -15.06 5.47
N SER A 117 -1.52 -14.89 4.15
CA SER A 117 -0.53 -15.38 3.18
C SER A 117 0.88 -14.82 3.44
N SER A 118 0.97 -13.51 3.75
CA SER A 118 2.22 -12.83 4.08
C SER A 118 2.84 -13.36 5.36
N LEU A 119 2.03 -13.51 6.41
CA LEU A 119 2.49 -14.02 7.71
C LEU A 119 2.99 -15.46 7.59
N VAL A 120 2.24 -16.33 6.90
CA VAL A 120 2.64 -17.72 6.66
C VAL A 120 3.97 -17.76 5.91
N THR A 121 4.09 -16.99 4.82
CA THR A 121 5.34 -16.90 4.03
C THR A 121 6.53 -16.49 4.90
N LEU A 122 6.32 -15.50 5.77
CA LEU A 122 7.35 -14.90 6.60
C LEU A 122 7.80 -15.81 7.75
N VAL A 123 6.84 -16.47 8.41
CA VAL A 123 7.11 -17.47 9.45
C VAL A 123 7.84 -18.66 8.84
N LEU A 124 7.37 -19.18 7.71
CA LEU A 124 8.02 -20.30 7.01
C LEU A 124 9.42 -19.94 6.49
N GLN A 125 9.66 -18.68 6.11
CA GLN A 125 10.99 -18.23 5.69
C GLN A 125 11.95 -18.12 6.89
N THR A 126 11.48 -17.60 8.02
CA THR A 126 12.30 -17.39 9.22
C THR A 126 12.61 -18.70 9.96
N THR A 127 11.62 -19.60 10.08
CA THR A 127 11.75 -20.88 10.80
C THR A 127 12.54 -21.94 10.02
N GLN A 128 12.32 -22.06 8.71
CA GLN A 128 13.01 -23.05 7.89
C GLN A 128 14.36 -22.55 7.36
N GLY A 129 14.63 -21.24 7.41
CA GLY A 129 15.91 -20.64 7.06
C GLY A 129 17.06 -21.04 7.99
N LEU A 130 16.76 -21.48 9.23
CA LEU A 130 17.76 -22.02 10.16
C LEU A 130 18.04 -23.52 9.96
N VAL A 131 17.09 -24.28 9.40
CA VAL A 131 17.13 -25.77 9.40
C VAL A 131 17.48 -26.34 8.02
N ASN A 132 17.17 -25.65 6.91
CA ASN A 132 17.30 -26.19 5.56
C ASN A 132 18.25 -25.37 4.68
N GLN A 133 19.55 -25.38 5.02
CA GLN A 133 20.61 -24.88 4.11
C GLN A 133 20.75 -25.72 2.83
N LEU A 134 20.11 -26.90 2.77
CA LEU A 134 20.22 -27.87 1.67
C LEU A 134 18.96 -27.94 0.78
N SER A 135 17.84 -27.33 1.18
CA SER A 135 16.57 -27.42 0.44
C SER A 135 16.28 -26.16 -0.38
N GLY A 136 17.13 -25.95 -1.39
CA GLY A 136 16.79 -25.44 -2.73
C GLY A 136 16.10 -24.08 -2.89
N TYR A 137 16.64 -23.29 -3.82
CA TYR A 137 16.01 -22.09 -4.42
C TYR A 137 14.51 -22.26 -4.75
N ALA A 138 14.12 -23.48 -5.12
CA ALA A 138 12.74 -23.88 -5.40
C ALA A 138 11.76 -23.57 -4.25
N ASN A 139 12.10 -23.87 -2.99
CA ASN A 139 11.18 -23.66 -1.86
C ASN A 139 10.94 -22.17 -1.58
N VAL A 140 11.98 -21.35 -1.73
CA VAL A 140 11.86 -19.88 -1.61
C VAL A 140 10.95 -19.34 -2.72
N SER A 141 11.13 -19.84 -3.94
CA SER A 141 10.29 -19.43 -5.08
C SER A 141 8.81 -19.82 -4.88
N LEU A 142 8.49 -21.01 -4.37
CA LEU A 142 7.10 -21.41 -4.11
C LEU A 142 6.42 -20.55 -3.04
N LYS A 143 7.13 -20.26 -1.94
CA LYS A 143 6.62 -19.37 -0.88
C LYS A 143 6.32 -17.97 -1.41
N MET A 144 7.25 -17.41 -2.17
CA MET A 144 7.06 -16.10 -2.82
C MET A 144 5.94 -16.15 -3.88
N LEU A 145 5.77 -17.27 -4.59
CA LEU A 145 4.68 -17.44 -5.55
C LEU A 145 3.31 -17.35 -4.89
N VAL A 146 3.12 -18.00 -3.74
CA VAL A 146 1.86 -17.94 -2.97
C VAL A 146 1.57 -16.50 -2.53
N LEU A 147 2.58 -15.81 -1.99
CA LEU A 147 2.46 -14.41 -1.59
C LEU A 147 2.06 -13.51 -2.77
N TYR A 148 2.81 -13.54 -3.87
CA TYR A 148 2.55 -12.68 -5.02
C TYR A 148 1.26 -13.02 -5.76
N SER A 149 0.84 -14.29 -5.76
CA SER A 149 -0.46 -14.70 -6.29
C SER A 149 -1.61 -14.12 -5.48
N SER A 150 -1.50 -14.10 -4.15
CA SER A 150 -2.53 -13.48 -3.29
C SER A 150 -2.63 -11.97 -3.51
N ILE A 151 -1.51 -11.29 -3.73
CA ILE A 151 -1.47 -9.85 -4.04
C ILE A 151 -2.10 -9.58 -5.41
N PHE A 152 -1.72 -10.37 -6.42
CA PHE A 152 -2.26 -10.28 -7.76
C PHE A 152 -3.79 -10.46 -7.79
N ALA A 153 -4.32 -11.45 -7.07
CA ALA A 153 -5.75 -11.64 -6.93
C ALA A 153 -6.44 -10.40 -6.32
N GLY A 154 -5.84 -9.81 -5.29
CA GLY A 154 -6.33 -8.56 -4.69
C GLY A 154 -6.30 -7.38 -5.66
N GLU A 155 -5.23 -7.24 -6.44
CA GLU A 155 -5.10 -6.20 -7.47
C GLU A 155 -6.14 -6.35 -8.59
N ILE A 156 -6.42 -7.57 -9.05
CA ILE A 156 -7.49 -7.84 -10.03
C ILE A 156 -8.83 -7.32 -9.50
N VAL A 157 -9.17 -7.66 -8.25
CA VAL A 157 -10.46 -7.24 -7.68
C VAL A 157 -10.53 -5.72 -7.57
N VAL A 158 -9.46 -5.06 -7.11
CA VAL A 158 -9.41 -3.60 -7.03
C VAL A 158 -9.52 -2.94 -8.40
N VAL A 159 -8.77 -3.42 -9.39
CA VAL A 159 -8.83 -2.91 -10.77
C VAL A 159 -10.26 -3.04 -11.30
N THR A 160 -10.88 -4.19 -11.09
CA THR A 160 -12.26 -4.48 -11.54
C THR A 160 -13.26 -3.55 -10.86
N LEU A 161 -13.21 -3.40 -9.54
CA LEU A 161 -14.08 -2.48 -8.79
C LEU A 161 -13.89 -1.04 -9.21
N THR A 162 -12.64 -0.63 -9.47
CA THR A 162 -12.31 0.71 -9.95
C THR A 162 -12.87 0.93 -11.35
N MET A 163 -12.74 -0.06 -12.25
CA MET A 163 -13.22 0.01 -13.62
C MET A 163 -14.75 0.04 -13.70
N ILE A 164 -15.45 -0.79 -12.91
CA ILE A 164 -16.91 -0.78 -12.83
C ILE A 164 -17.42 0.62 -12.45
N LYS A 165 -16.85 1.20 -11.38
CA LYS A 165 -17.26 2.52 -10.92
C LYS A 165 -16.92 3.62 -11.93
N ALA A 166 -15.81 3.49 -12.67
CA ALA A 166 -15.46 4.39 -13.76
C ALA A 166 -16.52 4.40 -14.86
N CYS A 167 -16.98 3.22 -15.28
CA CYS A 167 -18.01 3.08 -16.30
C CYS A 167 -19.37 3.62 -15.83
N GLN A 168 -19.72 3.40 -14.56
CA GLN A 168 -20.96 3.93 -13.97
C GLN A 168 -20.98 5.46 -13.90
N GLN A 169 -19.87 6.06 -13.44
CA GLN A 169 -19.79 7.52 -13.25
C GLN A 169 -19.59 8.27 -14.58
N GLY A 170 -18.90 7.66 -15.55
CA GLY A 170 -18.64 8.23 -16.87
C GLY A 170 -19.89 8.53 -17.69
N SER A 171 -21.06 7.98 -17.33
CA SER A 171 -22.31 8.15 -18.07
C SER A 171 -23.22 9.28 -17.58
N HIS A 172 -23.05 9.81 -16.35
CA HIS A 172 -24.10 10.64 -15.72
C HIS A 172 -23.73 12.06 -15.28
N SER A 173 -22.46 12.42 -15.08
CA SER A 173 -22.04 13.82 -14.86
C SER A 173 -20.51 13.89 -14.77
N SER A 174 -19.83 14.46 -15.77
CA SER A 174 -18.38 14.65 -15.71
C SER A 174 -18.04 16.07 -15.27
N THR A 175 -17.80 16.25 -13.97
CA THR A 175 -16.82 17.28 -13.58
C THR A 175 -15.45 16.80 -14.10
N VAL A 176 -14.76 17.67 -14.85
CA VAL A 176 -13.46 17.39 -15.52
C VAL A 176 -12.45 16.73 -14.57
N TRP A 177 -12.55 17.01 -13.27
CA TRP A 177 -11.77 16.47 -12.17
C TRP A 177 -11.90 14.95 -11.95
N VAL A 178 -13.14 14.42 -11.93
CA VAL A 178 -13.37 12.97 -11.76
C VAL A 178 -12.82 12.21 -12.96
N GLY A 179 -12.96 12.78 -14.17
CA GLY A 179 -12.42 12.19 -15.40
C GLY A 179 -10.90 12.09 -15.42
N GLN A 180 -10.17 13.10 -14.92
CA GLN A 180 -8.70 13.08 -14.84
C GLN A 180 -8.19 12.14 -13.73
N LEU A 181 -8.83 12.15 -12.55
CA LEU A 181 -8.53 11.23 -11.45
C LEU A 181 -8.77 9.77 -11.87
N TYR A 182 -9.83 9.49 -12.62
CA TYR A 182 -10.13 8.16 -13.15
C TYR A 182 -9.18 7.70 -14.24
N LYS A 183 -8.89 8.55 -15.24
CA LYS A 183 -7.98 8.20 -16.33
C LYS A 183 -6.58 7.86 -15.82
N ASN A 184 -6.04 8.71 -14.95
CA ASN A 184 -4.72 8.47 -14.37
C ASN A 184 -4.77 7.31 -13.39
N GLY A 185 -5.81 7.27 -12.56
CA GLY A 185 -6.05 6.26 -11.55
C GLY A 185 -6.15 4.82 -12.07
N ILE A 186 -6.87 4.60 -13.17
CA ILE A 186 -7.01 3.28 -13.82
C ILE A 186 -5.70 2.87 -14.49
N ALA A 187 -5.03 3.80 -15.18
CA ALA A 187 -3.74 3.52 -15.80
C ALA A 187 -2.71 3.04 -14.77
N PHE A 188 -2.70 3.63 -13.57
CA PHE A 188 -1.86 3.14 -12.47
C PHE A 188 -2.27 1.74 -12.01
N CYS A 189 -3.56 1.48 -11.78
CA CYS A 189 -4.02 0.15 -11.37
C CYS A 189 -3.67 -0.93 -12.41
N LEU A 190 -3.80 -0.62 -13.71
CA LEU A 190 -3.39 -1.51 -14.80
C LEU A 190 -1.87 -1.71 -14.86
N CYS A 191 -1.09 -0.65 -14.63
CA CYS A 191 0.37 -0.75 -14.55
C CYS A 191 0.80 -1.69 -13.41
N MET A 192 0.18 -1.55 -12.22
CA MET A 192 0.44 -2.42 -11.08
C MET A 192 0.08 -3.87 -11.36
N LEU A 193 -1.11 -4.10 -11.92
CA LEU A 193 -1.58 -5.42 -12.34
C LEU A 193 -0.64 -6.06 -13.37
N THR A 194 -0.09 -5.26 -14.28
CA THR A 194 0.87 -5.73 -15.28
C THR A 194 2.19 -6.13 -14.60
N CYS A 195 2.68 -5.30 -13.66
CA CYS A 195 3.89 -5.61 -12.92
C CYS A 195 3.76 -6.89 -12.08
N SER A 196 2.64 -7.09 -11.39
CA SER A 196 2.37 -8.32 -10.64
C SER A 196 2.21 -9.54 -11.53
N SER A 197 1.57 -9.39 -12.70
CA SER A 197 1.53 -10.44 -13.72
C SER A 197 2.93 -10.88 -14.16
N VAL A 198 3.80 -9.90 -14.45
CA VAL A 198 5.20 -10.17 -14.83
C VAL A 198 5.95 -10.86 -13.70
N ASN A 199 5.73 -10.46 -12.44
CA ASN A 199 6.35 -11.15 -11.30
C ASN A 199 5.92 -12.62 -11.21
N ILE A 200 4.63 -12.92 -11.32
CA ILE A 200 4.15 -14.32 -11.31
C ILE A 200 4.74 -15.11 -12.48
N LEU A 201 4.75 -14.53 -13.69
CA LEU A 201 5.31 -15.18 -14.87
C LEU A 201 6.81 -15.49 -14.70
N LEU A 202 7.58 -14.55 -14.15
CA LEU A 202 8.99 -14.76 -13.87
C LEU A 202 9.20 -15.84 -12.81
N LEU A 203 8.38 -15.91 -11.76
CA LEU A 203 8.49 -16.98 -10.78
C LEU A 203 8.20 -18.37 -11.36
N LEU A 204 7.29 -18.48 -12.32
CA LEU A 204 6.91 -19.75 -12.95
C LEU A 204 7.89 -20.21 -14.04
N SER A 205 8.38 -19.28 -14.86
CA SER A 205 9.08 -19.63 -16.11
C SER A 205 10.55 -19.23 -16.15
N ALA A 206 11.02 -18.32 -15.27
CA ALA A 206 12.39 -17.83 -15.36
C ALA A 206 13.41 -18.82 -14.75
N PRO A 207 14.67 -18.79 -15.22
CA PRO A 207 15.79 -19.44 -14.54
C PRO A 207 15.93 -18.92 -13.11
N ASP A 208 16.36 -19.78 -12.19
CA ASP A 208 16.46 -19.49 -10.76
C ASP A 208 16.97 -18.07 -10.45
N PRO A 209 18.16 -17.60 -10.89
CA PRO A 209 18.66 -16.28 -10.50
C PRO A 209 17.75 -15.09 -10.86
N LEU A 210 16.85 -15.25 -11.84
CA LEU A 210 15.97 -14.20 -12.34
C LEU A 210 14.60 -14.14 -11.63
N LYS A 211 14.15 -15.24 -11.02
CA LYS A 211 12.79 -15.36 -10.44
C LYS A 211 12.45 -14.27 -9.43
N LEU A 212 13.44 -13.83 -8.65
CA LEU A 212 13.27 -12.88 -7.54
C LEU A 212 13.63 -11.43 -7.88
N MET A 213 14.16 -11.16 -9.09
CA MET A 213 14.74 -9.86 -9.41
C MET A 213 13.70 -8.75 -9.62
N PHE A 214 12.53 -9.09 -10.16
CA PHE A 214 11.49 -8.11 -10.50
C PHE A 214 10.62 -7.72 -9.28
N MET A 215 10.71 -8.47 -8.18
CA MET A 215 10.03 -8.18 -6.92
C MET A 215 10.39 -6.80 -6.34
N SER A 216 11.67 -6.47 -6.31
CA SER A 216 12.14 -5.14 -5.85
C SER A 216 11.65 -4.01 -6.74
N PHE A 217 11.49 -4.28 -8.04
CA PHE A 217 10.95 -3.30 -8.98
C PHE A 217 9.46 -3.07 -8.74
N GLN A 218 8.65 -4.13 -8.61
CA GLN A 218 7.24 -4.00 -8.25
C GLN A 218 7.06 -3.28 -6.90
N ARG A 219 7.88 -3.57 -5.88
CA ARG A 219 7.84 -2.89 -4.58
C ARG A 219 8.02 -1.38 -4.71
N ASN A 220 9.04 -0.93 -5.44
CA ASN A 220 9.31 0.49 -5.58
C ASN A 220 8.22 1.18 -6.40
N LEU A 221 7.71 0.53 -7.46
CA LEU A 221 6.58 1.05 -8.23
C LEU A 221 5.30 1.16 -7.38
N HIS A 222 5.00 0.16 -6.54
CA HIS A 222 3.88 0.20 -5.58
C HIS A 222 3.96 1.46 -4.73
N SER A 223 5.13 1.75 -4.16
CA SER A 223 5.34 2.94 -3.35
C SER A 223 5.14 4.23 -4.16
N ILE A 224 5.82 4.36 -5.30
CA ILE A 224 5.79 5.55 -6.17
C ILE A 224 4.37 5.86 -6.63
N LEU A 225 3.65 4.85 -7.14
CA LEU A 225 2.29 5.05 -7.63
C LEU A 225 1.33 5.42 -6.50
N CYS A 226 1.46 4.78 -5.33
CA CYS A 226 0.67 5.16 -4.14
C CYS A 226 0.95 6.62 -3.73
N ASN A 227 2.22 7.05 -3.71
CA ASN A 227 2.59 8.42 -3.35
C ASN A 227 2.03 9.44 -4.34
N ARG A 228 2.11 9.16 -5.66
CA ARG A 228 1.56 10.04 -6.70
C ARG A 228 0.05 10.19 -6.61
N VAL A 229 -0.66 9.10 -6.28
CA VAL A 229 -2.11 9.16 -6.04
C VAL A 229 -2.43 10.04 -4.83
N ILE A 230 -1.70 9.87 -3.73
CA ILE A 230 -1.90 10.68 -2.52
C ILE A 230 -1.65 12.16 -2.82
N PHE A 231 -0.58 12.49 -3.55
CA PHE A 231 -0.31 13.88 -3.95
C PHE A 231 -1.39 14.46 -4.86
N LEU A 232 -1.90 13.67 -5.80
CA LEU A 232 -2.98 14.14 -6.66
C LEU A 232 -4.25 14.41 -5.84
N ILE A 233 -4.53 13.63 -4.80
CA ILE A 233 -5.65 13.93 -3.87
C ILE A 233 -5.37 15.23 -3.11
N LEU A 234 -4.19 15.35 -2.47
CA LEU A 234 -3.82 16.52 -1.64
C LEU A 234 -3.79 17.84 -2.43
N SER A 235 -3.18 17.83 -3.62
CA SER A 235 -3.07 19.00 -4.50
C SER A 235 -4.42 19.50 -4.99
N ASN A 236 -5.46 18.66 -5.02
CA ASN A 236 -6.81 19.07 -5.38
C ASN A 236 -7.66 19.50 -4.17
N THR A 237 -7.34 19.05 -2.96
CA THR A 237 -8.04 19.47 -1.73
C THR A 237 -7.67 20.90 -1.32
N GLN A 238 -6.42 21.33 -1.51
CA GLN A 238 -5.94 22.64 -1.07
C GLN A 238 -6.47 23.86 -1.87
N PRO A 239 -6.55 23.85 -3.21
CA PRO A 239 -7.09 24.95 -4.00
C PRO A 239 -8.52 25.31 -3.58
N GLN A 240 -9.33 24.28 -3.31
CA GLN A 240 -10.69 24.46 -2.83
C GLN A 240 -10.75 25.05 -1.43
N SER A 241 -9.84 24.70 -0.51
CA SER A 241 -9.83 25.28 0.84
C SER A 241 -9.48 26.78 0.87
N ILE A 242 -8.64 27.26 -0.05
CA ILE A 242 -8.29 28.69 -0.15
C ILE A 242 -9.44 29.47 -0.81
N GLU A 243 -10.08 28.90 -1.83
CA GLU A 243 -11.24 29.50 -2.51
C GLU A 243 -12.49 29.50 -1.61
N HIS A 244 -12.72 28.42 -0.83
CA HIS A 244 -13.77 28.35 0.18
C HIS A 244 -13.49 29.27 1.38
N ALA A 245 -12.25 29.44 1.84
CA ALA A 245 -11.95 30.43 2.89
C ALA A 245 -12.24 31.88 2.43
N GLY A 246 -12.15 32.17 1.13
CA GLY A 246 -12.57 33.45 0.55
C GLY A 246 -14.09 33.60 0.38
N LEU A 247 -14.84 32.50 0.25
CA LEU A 247 -16.28 32.47 -0.01
C LEU A 247 -17.14 32.15 1.23
N GLU A 248 -16.57 31.54 2.28
CA GLU A 248 -17.23 31.18 3.55
C GLU A 248 -17.53 32.40 4.44
N SER A 249 -17.07 33.60 4.06
CA SER A 249 -17.63 34.84 4.60
C SER A 249 -19.09 35.08 4.16
N ARG A 250 -19.63 34.31 3.20
CA ARG A 250 -20.87 34.73 2.54
C ARG A 250 -21.99 33.73 2.38
N ASN A 251 -21.84 32.41 2.49
CA ASN A 251 -23.01 31.53 2.51
C ASN A 251 -22.68 30.12 3.03
N SER A 252 -23.08 29.85 4.26
CA SER A 252 -23.35 28.49 4.72
C SER A 252 -24.59 27.95 3.99
N ALA A 253 -24.39 26.99 3.08
CA ALA A 253 -25.19 25.77 2.94
C ALA A 253 -25.05 25.15 1.54
N SER A 254 -24.83 23.83 1.58
CA SER A 254 -24.91 22.87 0.49
C SER A 254 -23.69 22.81 -0.45
N ARG A 255 -23.17 21.57 -0.56
CA ARG A 255 -22.30 21.05 -1.63
C ARG A 255 -20.78 21.02 -1.41
N GLY A 256 -20.34 20.75 -0.17
CA GLY A 256 -18.92 20.46 0.18
C GLY A 256 -18.63 19.04 0.71
N GLY A 257 -19.60 18.12 0.66
CA GLY A 257 -19.57 16.88 1.46
C GLY A 257 -18.70 15.71 0.96
N GLU A 258 -18.21 15.72 -0.29
CA GLU A 258 -17.61 14.51 -0.89
C GLU A 258 -16.08 14.48 -0.83
N GLN A 259 -15.41 15.64 -0.71
CA GLN A 259 -13.95 15.76 -0.85
C GLN A 259 -13.20 15.88 0.48
N ASP A 260 -13.74 16.61 1.48
CA ASP A 260 -13.20 16.57 2.85
C ASP A 260 -13.42 15.18 3.49
N PHE A 261 -14.43 14.47 2.98
CA PHE A 261 -14.75 13.09 3.33
C PHE A 261 -13.64 12.12 2.95
N THR A 262 -12.93 12.23 1.82
CA THR A 262 -11.94 11.20 1.42
C THR A 262 -10.72 11.16 2.34
N MET A 263 -10.18 12.32 2.73
CA MET A 263 -9.09 12.38 3.72
C MET A 263 -9.58 12.12 5.14
N ALA A 264 -10.82 12.54 5.46
CA ALA A 264 -11.49 12.12 6.68
C ALA A 264 -11.83 10.61 6.69
N VAL A 265 -12.00 9.94 5.53
CA VAL A 265 -12.23 8.49 5.37
C VAL A 265 -10.96 7.74 5.78
N PHE A 266 -9.78 8.21 5.34
CA PHE A 266 -8.51 7.61 5.77
C PHE A 266 -8.31 7.66 7.29
N THR A 267 -8.78 8.72 7.98
CA THR A 267 -8.73 8.82 9.45
C THR A 267 -9.88 8.08 10.14
N THR A 268 -11.13 8.32 9.75
CA THR A 268 -12.30 7.74 10.43
C THR A 268 -12.43 6.25 10.24
N VAL A 269 -12.08 5.66 9.08
CA VAL A 269 -12.19 4.20 8.91
C VAL A 269 -11.20 3.45 9.81
N MET A 270 -10.03 4.02 10.06
CA MET A 270 -9.03 3.40 10.93
C MET A 270 -9.31 3.68 12.41
N ASP A 271 -9.76 4.89 12.76
CA ASP A 271 -10.23 5.19 14.13
C ASP A 271 -11.45 4.34 14.50
N ASP A 272 -12.37 4.09 13.56
CA ASP A 272 -13.58 3.28 13.79
C ASP A 272 -13.26 1.76 13.83
N ALA A 273 -12.27 1.30 13.06
CA ALA A 273 -11.75 -0.07 13.14
C ALA A 273 -10.94 -0.32 14.43
N LEU A 274 -10.27 0.70 14.97
CA LEU A 274 -9.54 0.62 16.24
C LEU A 274 -10.49 0.77 17.45
N SER A 275 -11.52 1.60 17.36
CA SER A 275 -12.53 1.77 18.42
C SER A 275 -13.40 0.52 18.59
N THR A 276 -13.81 -0.12 17.50
CA THR A 276 -14.54 -1.39 17.54
C THR A 276 -13.70 -2.52 18.12
N ASN A 277 -12.38 -2.53 17.88
CA ASN A 277 -11.48 -3.53 18.47
C ASN A 277 -11.19 -3.24 19.97
N SER A 278 -11.12 -1.98 20.39
CA SER A 278 -11.00 -1.62 21.80
C SER A 278 -12.26 -1.91 22.61
N HIS A 279 -13.44 -1.71 22.03
CA HIS A 279 -14.72 -2.08 22.65
C HIS A 279 -14.84 -3.61 22.78
N ARG A 280 -14.48 -4.35 21.72
CA ARG A 280 -14.50 -5.81 21.75
C ARG A 280 -13.51 -6.39 22.76
N SER A 281 -12.31 -5.80 22.91
CA SER A 281 -11.34 -6.19 23.94
C SER A 281 -11.77 -5.81 25.37
N ALA A 282 -12.54 -4.73 25.54
CA ALA A 282 -13.06 -4.31 26.84
C ALA A 282 -14.27 -5.15 27.29
N ASP A 283 -15.14 -5.50 26.34
CA ASP A 283 -16.21 -6.48 26.56
C ASP A 283 -15.62 -7.87 26.81
N ASP A 284 -14.48 -8.19 26.17
CA ASP A 284 -13.80 -9.44 26.38
C ASP A 284 -13.18 -9.57 27.79
N ALA A 285 -12.58 -8.49 28.29
CA ALA A 285 -12.11 -8.40 29.67
C ALA A 285 -13.27 -8.39 30.68
N SER A 286 -14.41 -7.78 30.33
CA SER A 286 -15.60 -7.70 31.18
C SER A 286 -16.30 -9.05 31.35
N TRP A 287 -16.42 -9.88 30.30
CA TRP A 287 -16.99 -11.22 30.44
C TRP A 287 -16.05 -12.13 31.24
N ALA A 288 -14.74 -12.06 31.00
CA ALA A 288 -13.78 -12.88 31.72
C ALA A 288 -13.84 -12.58 33.21
N GLN A 289 -13.92 -11.29 33.59
CA GLN A 289 -13.99 -10.87 34.99
C GLN A 289 -15.32 -11.23 35.69
N LYS A 290 -16.40 -11.46 34.95
CA LYS A 290 -17.68 -11.96 35.50
C LYS A 290 -17.69 -13.47 35.73
N GLU A 291 -16.86 -14.23 35.02
CA GLU A 291 -16.81 -15.69 35.11
C GLU A 291 -16.03 -16.19 36.34
N TRP A 292 -15.10 -15.38 36.88
CA TRP A 292 -14.32 -15.71 38.08
C TRP A 292 -15.00 -15.33 39.42
N ILE A 293 -16.19 -14.73 39.39
CA ILE A 293 -16.93 -14.26 40.59
C ILE A 293 -18.11 -15.20 40.94
N LYS A 294 -18.10 -16.45 40.46
CA LYS A 294 -19.03 -17.50 40.89
C LYS A 294 -18.31 -18.69 41.49
#